data_AF-A0A7S1A4Y0-F1
#
_entry.id   AF-A0A7S1A4Y0-F1
#
_cell.length_a   1.000
_cell.length_b   1.000
_cell.length_c   1.000
_cell.angle_alpha   90.00
_cell.angle_beta   90.00
_cell.angle_gamma   90.00
#
_symmetry.space_group_name_H-M   'P 1'
#
loop_
_entity.id
_entity.type
_entity.pdbx_description
1 polymer ?
#
loop_
_entity_poly.entity_id
_entity_poly.type
_entity_poly.pdbx_seq_one_letter_code
_entity_poly.pdbx_strand_id
1 'polypeptide(L)'
;VCMCVVILRPLGKEDENSGWNGAKAMLSDVGILKALHDYKKDDMKPRQVQKIRELLNREKEVFEGEGDRMKGVSKAGYGLLQWVNAMVKYFDVAKGVEPKRKLVSELQQKKEKAEENLANINTQLTDLAENLAKLTEDEKE
;
A
#
# COMPACT_ATOMS: atom_id res chain seq x y z
N VAL A 1 9.59 21.39 -3.86
CA VAL A 1 9.67 20.21 -2.93
C VAL A 1 8.79 20.35 -1.70
N CYS A 2 8.99 21.35 -0.82
CA CYS A 2 8.26 21.42 0.47
C CYS A 2 6.73 21.49 0.30
N MET A 3 6.25 22.18 -0.75
CA MET A 3 4.82 22.20 -1.10
C MET A 3 4.27 20.80 -1.43
N CYS A 4 5.08 19.91 -2.02
CA CYS A 4 4.66 18.54 -2.29
C CYS A 4 4.44 17.75 -0.99
N VAL A 5 5.25 18.00 0.03
CA VAL A 5 5.10 17.40 1.36
C VAL A 5 3.84 17.94 2.06
N VAL A 6 3.58 19.24 1.95
CA VAL A 6 2.35 19.88 2.46
C VAL A 6 1.09 19.24 1.85
N ILE A 7 1.09 18.95 0.54
CA ILE A 7 -0.05 18.28 -0.12
C ILE A 7 -0.32 16.88 0.47
N LEU A 8 0.73 16.15 0.87
CA LEU A 8 0.61 14.82 1.47
C LEU A 8 0.14 14.86 2.93
N ARG A 9 0.25 16.02 3.60
CA ARG A 9 -0.19 16.27 4.98
C ARG A 9 0.28 15.21 6.00
N PRO A 10 1.60 14.98 6.16
CA PRO A 10 2.10 13.99 7.10
C PRO A 10 1.71 14.24 8.57
N LEU A 11 1.55 15.50 9.00
CA LEU A 11 1.08 15.86 10.34
C LEU A 11 -0.45 15.94 10.45
N GLY A 12 -1.17 15.87 9.32
CA GLY A 12 -2.63 15.96 9.23
C GLY A 12 -3.22 17.36 9.43
N LYS A 13 -2.38 18.36 9.72
CA LYS A 13 -2.78 19.75 10.03
C LYS A 13 -2.32 20.77 9.00
N GLU A 14 -1.63 20.32 7.96
CA GLU A 14 -1.11 21.19 6.91
C GLU A 14 -2.24 21.69 6.01
N ASP A 15 -2.15 22.97 5.66
CA ASP A 15 -3.06 23.64 4.73
C ASP A 15 -2.32 24.08 3.47
N GLU A 16 -2.81 23.64 2.32
CA GLU A 16 -2.24 23.96 1.01
C GLU A 16 -2.41 25.45 0.67
N ASN A 17 -3.45 26.11 1.18
CA ASN A 17 -3.73 27.53 0.89
C ASN A 17 -2.77 28.47 1.62
N SER A 18 -2.17 28.00 2.71
CA SER A 18 -1.16 28.72 3.49
C SER A 18 0.20 28.85 2.77
N GLY A 19 0.37 28.19 1.62
CA GLY A 19 1.54 28.35 0.75
C GLY A 19 2.87 28.09 1.48
N TRP A 20 3.85 28.97 1.24
CA TRP A 20 5.17 28.87 1.87
C TRP A 20 5.13 29.02 3.40
N ASN A 21 4.20 29.82 3.95
CA ASN A 21 4.06 29.99 5.39
C ASN A 21 3.63 28.67 6.05
N GLY A 22 2.69 27.96 5.44
CA GLY A 22 2.30 26.60 5.88
C GLY A 22 3.44 25.60 5.78
N ALA A 23 4.19 25.63 4.67
CA ALA A 23 5.37 24.78 4.50
C ALA A 23 6.45 25.05 5.56
N LYS A 24 6.71 26.31 5.89
CA LYS A 24 7.67 26.69 6.93
C LYS A 24 7.22 26.25 8.32
N ALA A 25 5.93 26.39 8.63
CA ALA A 25 5.36 25.91 9.89
C ALA A 25 5.48 24.39 10.03
N MET A 26 5.18 23.64 8.96
CA MET A 26 5.37 22.19 8.92
C MET A 26 6.83 21.77 9.14
N LEU A 27 7.78 22.46 8.48
CA LEU A 27 9.22 22.17 8.64
C LEU A 27 9.79 22.53 10.02
N SER A 28 9.14 23.46 10.73
CA SER A 28 9.54 23.88 12.07
C SER A 28 8.99 22.93 13.16
N ASP A 29 8.08 22.02 12.79
CA ASP A 29 7.51 21.05 13.71
C ASP A 29 8.52 19.93 14.02
N VAL A 30 8.84 19.75 15.29
CA VAL A 30 9.77 18.70 15.76
C VAL A 30 9.30 17.27 15.44
N GLY A 31 8.00 17.08 15.26
CA GLY A 31 7.39 15.79 14.92
C GLY A 31 7.44 15.44 13.44
N ILE A 32 7.85 16.34 12.56
CA ILE A 32 7.77 16.12 11.10
C ILE A 32 8.52 14.87 10.66
N LEU A 33 9.73 14.62 11.17
CA LEU A 33 10.52 13.46 10.76
C LEU A 33 9.85 12.14 11.15
N LYS A 34 9.26 12.09 12.36
CA LYS A 34 8.49 10.93 12.81
C LYS A 34 7.23 10.76 11.97
N ALA A 35 6.52 11.85 11.68
CA ALA A 35 5.33 11.83 10.83
C ALA A 35 5.61 11.36 9.40
N LEU A 36 6.76 11.73 8.82
CA LEU A 36 7.21 11.23 7.51
C LEU A 36 7.56 9.74 7.53
N HIS A 37 8.13 9.25 8.64
CA HIS A 37 8.48 7.84 8.83
C HIS A 37 7.22 6.97 9.03
N ASP A 38 6.31 7.41 9.91
CA ASP A 38 5.09 6.69 10.28
C ASP A 38 3.92 6.98 9.32
N TYR A 39 4.20 7.64 8.19
CA TYR A 39 3.18 8.09 7.25
C TYR A 39 2.35 6.93 6.69
N LYS A 40 1.02 7.07 6.78
CA LYS A 40 0.05 6.11 6.22
C LYS A 40 -0.06 6.28 4.70
N LYS A 41 0.93 5.73 3.99
CA LYS A 41 1.04 5.73 2.52
C LYS A 41 -0.17 5.14 1.78
N ASP A 42 -0.95 4.27 2.42
CA ASP A 42 -2.15 3.66 1.84
C ASP A 42 -3.36 4.63 1.79
N ASP A 43 -3.37 5.69 2.61
CA ASP A 43 -4.46 6.67 2.66
C ASP A 43 -4.31 7.80 1.61
N MET A 44 -3.27 7.74 0.77
CA MET A 44 -2.98 8.75 -0.24
C MET A 44 -4.07 8.82 -1.32
N LYS A 45 -4.59 10.02 -1.57
CA LYS A 45 -5.64 10.22 -2.59
C LYS A 45 -5.03 10.42 -3.99
N PRO A 46 -5.64 9.88 -5.05
CA PRO A 46 -5.19 10.10 -6.43
C PRO A 46 -5.02 11.58 -6.79
N ARG A 47 -5.91 12.46 -6.28
CA ARG A 47 -5.85 13.91 -6.49
C ARG A 47 -4.58 14.55 -5.92
N GLN A 48 -4.13 14.09 -4.74
CA GLN A 48 -2.90 14.59 -4.12
C GLN A 48 -1.69 14.21 -4.99
N VAL A 49 -1.64 12.95 -5.42
CA VAL A 49 -0.55 12.44 -6.26
C VAL A 49 -0.49 13.16 -7.60
N GLN A 50 -1.64 13.40 -8.24
CA GLN A 50 -1.72 14.14 -9.49
C GLN A 50 -1.16 15.56 -9.36
N LYS A 51 -1.58 16.30 -8.31
CA LYS A 51 -1.08 17.65 -8.05
C LYS A 51 0.42 17.67 -7.78
N ILE A 52 0.94 16.67 -7.07
CA ILE A 52 2.38 16.53 -6.82
C ILE A 52 3.13 16.30 -8.12
N ARG A 53 2.63 15.44 -9.03
CA ARG A 53 3.25 15.22 -10.35
C ARG A 53 3.31 16.49 -11.17
N GLU A 54 2.24 17.27 -11.19
CA GLU A 54 2.20 18.55 -11.90
C GLU A 54 3.25 19.54 -11.35
N LEU A 55 3.42 19.59 -10.03
CA LEU A 55 4.46 20.41 -9.40
C LEU A 55 5.87 19.91 -9.72
N LEU A 56 6.11 18.60 -9.68
CA LEU A 56 7.41 18.03 -10.02
C LEU A 56 7.75 18.22 -11.50
N ASN A 57 6.77 18.08 -12.40
CA ASN A 57 6.95 18.29 -13.83
C ASN A 57 7.20 19.75 -14.20
N ARG A 58 6.67 20.71 -13.43
CA ARG A 58 6.93 22.14 -13.66
C ARG A 58 8.41 22.48 -13.47
N GLU A 59 9.07 21.80 -12.55
CA GLU A 59 10.48 22.00 -12.19
C GLU A 59 11.31 20.75 -12.56
N LYS A 60 10.93 20.10 -13.67
CA LYS A 60 11.54 18.84 -14.13
C LYS A 60 13.05 18.94 -14.31
N GLU A 61 13.56 20.09 -14.77
CA GLU A 61 15.00 20.33 -14.93
C GLU A 61 15.78 20.38 -13.59
N VAL A 62 15.09 20.74 -12.50
CA VAL A 62 15.66 20.81 -11.15
C VAL A 62 15.59 19.45 -10.46
N PHE A 63 14.55 18.65 -10.76
CA PHE A 63 14.26 17.38 -10.08
C PHE A 63 14.65 16.11 -10.83
N GLU A 64 14.75 16.17 -12.17
CA GLU A 64 15.09 15.03 -13.04
C GLU A 64 16.41 15.21 -13.82
N GLY A 65 17.04 16.39 -13.77
CA GLY A 65 18.35 16.59 -14.40
C GLY A 65 19.41 15.63 -13.84
N GLU A 66 20.31 15.15 -14.72
CA GLU A 66 21.45 14.29 -14.39
C GLU A 66 22.13 14.74 -13.09
N GLY A 67 21.97 13.97 -12.02
CA GLY A 67 22.79 14.06 -10.82
C GLY A 67 22.61 15.33 -9.97
N ASP A 68 22.07 15.16 -8.78
CA ASP A 68 22.51 15.88 -7.56
C ASP A 68 22.36 17.41 -7.49
N ARG A 69 21.77 18.10 -8.49
CA ARG A 69 21.53 19.56 -8.41
C ARG A 69 20.80 19.95 -7.13
N MET A 70 19.73 19.23 -6.80
CA MET A 70 18.99 19.46 -5.55
C MET A 70 19.83 19.17 -4.30
N LYS A 71 20.74 18.21 -4.33
CA LYS A 71 21.63 17.93 -3.19
C LYS A 71 22.71 19.00 -3.03
N GLY A 72 23.16 19.60 -4.13
CA GLY A 72 24.01 20.79 -4.13
C GLY A 72 23.32 22.03 -3.57
N VAL A 73 21.99 22.17 -3.77
CA VAL A 73 21.18 23.25 -3.19
C VAL A 73 20.88 22.99 -1.71
N SER A 74 20.43 21.78 -1.36
CA SER A 74 20.08 21.42 0.02
C SER A 74 20.03 19.92 0.22
N LYS A 75 20.85 19.39 1.13
CA LYS A 75 20.81 17.98 1.53
C LYS A 75 19.45 17.59 2.14
N ALA A 76 18.89 18.45 2.99
CA ALA A 76 17.56 18.24 3.58
C ALA A 76 16.46 18.30 2.51
N GLY A 77 16.53 19.27 1.60
CA GLY A 77 15.58 19.38 0.49
C GLY A 77 15.65 18.18 -0.47
N TYR A 78 16.84 17.64 -0.73
CA TYR A 78 17.01 16.40 -1.48
C TYR A 78 16.39 15.20 -0.78
N GLY A 79 16.58 15.07 0.55
CA GLY A 79 15.93 14.01 1.34
C GLY A 79 14.39 14.06 1.24
N LEU A 80 13.81 15.26 1.35
CA LEU A 80 12.36 15.43 1.18
C LEU A 80 11.90 15.10 -0.24
N LEU A 81 12.68 15.47 -1.26
CA LEU A 81 12.37 15.11 -2.65
C LEU A 81 12.38 13.59 -2.86
N GLN A 82 13.38 12.89 -2.33
CA GLN A 82 13.44 11.43 -2.38
C GLN A 82 12.24 10.79 -1.67
N TRP A 83 11.85 11.32 -0.51
CA TRP A 83 10.65 10.86 0.20
C TRP A 83 9.38 11.04 -0.63
N VAL A 84 9.17 12.22 -1.23
CA VAL A 84 8.02 12.48 -2.11
C VAL A 84 8.01 11.52 -3.30
N ASN A 85 9.16 11.33 -3.96
CA ASN A 85 9.28 10.42 -5.09
C ASN A 85 8.97 8.96 -4.70
N ALA A 86 9.42 8.53 -3.51
CA ALA A 86 9.11 7.21 -2.97
C ALA A 86 7.61 7.03 -2.72
N MET A 87 6.92 8.06 -2.19
CA MET A 87 5.47 8.02 -1.96
C MET A 87 4.68 7.95 -3.28
N VAL A 88 5.08 8.73 -4.29
CA VAL A 88 4.44 8.67 -5.63
C VAL A 88 4.63 7.30 -6.27
N LYS A 89 5.84 6.73 -6.21
CA LYS A 89 6.11 5.37 -6.71
C LYS A 89 5.34 4.30 -5.95
N TYR A 90 5.26 4.42 -4.62
CA TYR A 90 4.45 3.52 -3.81
C TYR A 90 2.99 3.52 -4.25
N PHE A 91 2.40 4.69 -4.46
CA PHE A 91 1.02 4.81 -4.90
C PHE A 91 0.77 4.10 -6.24
N ASP A 92 1.68 4.22 -7.20
CA ASP A 92 1.56 3.52 -8.49
C ASP A 92 1.59 2.00 -8.33
N VAL A 93 2.51 1.50 -7.51
CA VAL A 93 2.63 0.07 -7.23
C VAL A 93 1.43 -0.41 -6.43
N ALA A 94 0.99 0.32 -5.41
CA ALA A 94 -0.17 0.00 -4.58
C ALA A 94 -1.44 -0.12 -5.42
N LYS A 95 -1.68 0.81 -6.35
CA LYS A 95 -2.80 0.74 -7.29
C LYS A 95 -2.77 -0.52 -8.17
N GLY A 96 -1.58 -1.02 -8.52
CA GLY A 96 -1.41 -2.28 -9.24
C GLY A 96 -1.46 -3.55 -8.37
N VAL A 97 -1.15 -3.43 -7.08
CA VAL A 97 -1.05 -4.55 -6.12
C VAL A 97 -2.36 -4.79 -5.37
N GLU A 98 -3.17 -3.76 -5.10
CA GLU A 98 -4.51 -3.89 -4.52
C GLU A 98 -5.40 -4.94 -5.22
N PRO A 99 -5.55 -4.95 -6.57
CA PRO A 99 -6.38 -5.96 -7.23
C PRO A 99 -5.82 -7.37 -7.04
N LYS A 100 -4.49 -7.52 -6.98
CA LYS A 100 -3.84 -8.81 -6.74
C LYS A 100 -4.06 -9.30 -5.31
N ARG A 101 -3.99 -8.41 -4.32
CA ARG A 101 -4.27 -8.74 -2.91
C ARG A 101 -5.73 -9.18 -2.72
N LYS A 102 -6.68 -8.49 -3.34
CA LYS A 102 -8.09 -8.90 -3.32
C LYS A 102 -8.30 -10.27 -3.96
N LEU A 103 -7.72 -10.49 -5.14
CA LEU A 103 -7.79 -11.78 -5.83
C LEU A 103 -7.20 -12.92 -5.00
N VAL A 104 -6.05 -12.72 -4.36
CA VAL A 104 -5.45 -13.73 -3.47
C VAL A 104 -6.37 -14.05 -2.30
N SER A 105 -6.97 -13.03 -1.67
CA SER A 105 -7.91 -13.24 -0.57
C SER A 105 -9.16 -14.03 -1.01
N GLU A 106 -9.71 -13.72 -2.18
CA GLU A 106 -10.86 -14.45 -2.73
C GLU A 106 -10.51 -15.90 -3.08
N LEU A 107 -9.35 -16.14 -3.69
CA LEU A 107 -8.88 -17.49 -4.03
C LEU A 107 -8.60 -18.32 -2.77
N GLN A 108 -8.04 -17.70 -1.73
CA GLN A 108 -7.80 -18.37 -0.45
C GLN A 108 -9.11 -18.81 0.21
N GLN A 109 -10.13 -17.95 0.23
CA GLN A 109 -11.47 -18.33 0.73
C GLN A 109 -12.09 -19.46 -0.09
N LYS A 110 -11.95 -19.44 -1.42
CA LYS A 110 -12.43 -20.52 -2.29
C LYS A 110 -11.69 -21.83 -2.04
N LYS A 111 -10.38 -21.77 -1.81
CA LYS A 111 -9.56 -22.93 -1.48
C LYS A 111 -10.00 -23.56 -0.17
N GLU A 112 -10.12 -22.77 0.90
CA GLU A 112 -10.57 -23.24 2.21
C GLU A 112 -11.94 -23.92 2.13
N LYS A 113 -12.89 -23.32 1.41
CA LYS A 113 -14.21 -23.92 1.19
C LYS A 113 -14.15 -25.24 0.40
N ALA A 114 -13.26 -25.35 -0.57
CA ALA A 114 -13.08 -26.57 -1.34
C ALA A 114 -12.44 -27.69 -0.50
N GLU A 115 -11.46 -27.35 0.35
CA GLU A 115 -10.82 -28.28 1.27
C GLU A 115 -11.81 -28.79 2.33
N GLU A 116 -12.67 -27.92 2.87
CA GLU A 116 -13.74 -28.31 3.80
C GLU A 116 -14.74 -29.29 3.16
N ASN A 117 -15.19 -29.01 1.94
CA ASN A 117 -16.07 -29.91 1.21
C ASN A 117 -15.42 -31.26 0.93
N LEU A 118 -14.13 -31.26 0.54
CA LEU A 118 -13.39 -32.49 0.25
C LEU A 118 -13.21 -33.34 1.51
N ALA A 119 -12.94 -32.71 2.66
CA ALA A 119 -12.89 -33.40 3.95
C ALA A 119 -14.23 -34.06 4.30
N ASN A 120 -15.35 -33.34 4.14
CA ASN A 120 -16.69 -33.89 4.38
C ASN A 120 -17.06 -35.04 3.44
N ILE A 121 -16.69 -34.97 2.16
CA ILE A 121 -16.95 -36.06 1.21
C ILE A 121 -16.12 -37.30 1.57
N ASN A 122 -14.86 -37.10 1.96
CA ASN A 122 -14.00 -38.21 2.37
C ASN A 122 -14.52 -38.91 3.63
N THR A 123 -15.02 -38.17 4.63
CA THR A 123 -15.62 -38.79 5.83
C THR A 123 -16.89 -39.56 5.48
N GLN A 124 -17.73 -39.04 4.59
CA GLN A 124 -18.90 -39.78 4.10
C GLN A 124 -18.50 -41.07 3.37
N LEU A 125 -17.44 -41.03 2.56
CA LEU A 125 -16.94 -42.22 1.85
C LEU A 125 -16.38 -43.27 2.82
N THR A 126 -15.66 -42.87 3.87
CA THR A 126 -15.17 -43.81 4.89
C THR A 126 -16.33 -44.44 5.65
N ASP A 127 -17.33 -43.64 6.05
CA ASP A 127 -18.50 -44.16 6.76
C ASP A 127 -19.29 -45.15 5.89
N LEU A 128 -19.49 -44.85 4.60
CA LEU A 128 -20.13 -45.78 3.68
C LEU A 128 -19.32 -47.07 3.49
N ALA A 129 -18.00 -46.97 3.36
CA ALA A 129 -17.13 -48.13 3.21
C ALA A 129 -17.18 -49.03 4.45
N GLU A 130 -17.17 -48.46 5.65
CA GLU A 130 -17.31 -49.20 6.90
C GLU A 130 -18.68 -49.87 7.02
N ASN A 131 -19.76 -49.19 6.64
CA ASN A 131 -21.10 -49.76 6.68
C ASN A 131 -21.26 -50.91 5.68
N LEU A 132 -20.73 -50.77 4.46
CA LEU A 132 -20.71 -51.85 3.48
C LEU A 132 -19.89 -53.04 3.96
N ALA A 133 -18.72 -52.81 4.57
CA ALA A 133 -17.91 -53.89 5.13
C ALA A 133 -18.69 -54.69 6.19
N LYS A 134 -19.34 -54.01 7.15
CA LYS A 134 -20.19 -54.65 8.17
C LYS A 134 -21.32 -55.48 7.56
N LEU A 135 -22.07 -54.89 6.62
CA LEU A 135 -23.16 -55.58 5.94
C LEU A 135 -22.69 -56.83 5.19
N THR A 136 -21.54 -56.78 4.53
CA THR A 136 -20.97 -57.96 3.84
C THR A 136 -20.41 -59.03 4.78
N GLU A 137 -20.16 -58.68 6.04
CA GLU A 137 -19.73 -59.59 7.09
C GLU A 137 -20.96 -60.28 7.71
N ASP A 138 -22.03 -59.52 7.96
CA ASP A 138 -23.34 -60.03 8.42
C ASP A 138 -23.99 -60.98 7.39
N GLU A 139 -23.80 -60.78 6.08
CA GLU A 139 -24.31 -61.70 5.04
C GLU A 139 -23.52 -63.03 4.93
N LYS A 140 -22.39 -63.17 5.63
CA LYS A 140 -21.54 -64.38 5.59
C LYS A 140 -21.71 -65.32 6.80
N GLU A 141 -22.34 -64.86 7.88
CA GLU A 141 -22.78 -65.71 9.01
C GLU A 141 -24.14 -66.37 8.74
#